data_AF-A0A7V1QT15-F1
#
_entry.id   AF-A0A7V1QT15-F1
#
_cell.length_a   1.000
_cell.length_b   1.000
_cell.length_c   1.000
_cell.angle_alpha   90.00
_cell.angle_beta   90.00
_cell.angle_gamma   90.00
#
_symmetry.space_group_name_H-M   'P 1'
#
loop_
_entity.id
_entity.type
_entity.pdbx_description
1 polymer ?
#
loop_
_entity_poly.entity_id
_entity_poly.type
_entity_poly.pdbx_seq_one_letter_code
_entity_poly.pdbx_strand_id
1 'polypeptide(L)'
;MALARTASQRAVIGPAWPAQALPALVFATLVAAGAELVLLRLISRVGVHIPAAGWARGAYTAAVTLGNLVFPAATVLATGTLLVMGLALLRWWPAAGVVALALPAGQLWLLARGTGAETVALLEALLATALLAVPLLMRGTPRGVRLVLGLTAIGETLALVQAAAANLSAQGAPQLPLALATGGEVVMLLALLLLPVLVPPPAWDRAAVAAGFGGALLVALALAANGSTTRILALWTFGIAMVAPSPLYGLAAGALAATVIAHARGGQPAYAAGLTLIALGGYLPGNSYQATLLLAGTILLAFPGLLALPTSRPPGEG
;
A
#
# COMPACT_ATOMS: atom_id res chain seq x y z
N MET A 1 33.22 19.27 30.73
CA MET A 1 32.85 17.86 30.50
C MET A 1 32.18 17.75 29.15
N ALA A 2 33.03 17.60 28.13
CA ALA A 2 32.66 17.37 26.74
C ALA A 2 32.95 15.89 26.47
N LEU A 3 31.92 15.09 26.24
CA LEU A 3 32.07 13.69 25.85
C LEU A 3 31.40 13.49 24.48
N ALA A 4 32.28 13.39 23.49
CA ALA A 4 32.16 12.52 22.32
C ALA A 4 30.95 12.73 21.39
N ARG A 5 30.90 13.89 20.73
CA ARG A 5 30.36 14.00 19.37
C ARG A 5 31.38 13.43 18.37
N THR A 6 31.53 12.11 18.31
CA THR A 6 32.32 11.42 17.28
C THR A 6 31.55 10.24 16.69
N ALA A 7 30.26 10.47 16.40
CA ALA A 7 29.47 9.64 15.47
C ALA A 7 29.21 10.36 14.12
N SER A 8 29.99 11.42 13.85
CA SER A 8 30.04 12.12 12.58
C SER A 8 31.01 11.38 11.65
N GLN A 9 30.55 10.97 10.47
CA GLN A 9 31.34 10.48 9.34
C GLN A 9 31.92 9.05 9.42
N ARG A 10 31.05 8.04 9.55
CA ARG A 10 31.26 6.80 8.78
C ARG A 10 30.45 6.86 7.49
N ALA A 11 30.92 7.68 6.56
CA ALA A 11 30.59 7.56 5.15
C ALA A 11 31.24 6.28 4.61
N VAL A 12 30.69 5.12 5.00
CA VAL A 12 31.05 3.85 4.37
C VAL A 12 30.26 3.81 3.07
N ILE A 13 30.92 4.22 2.00
CA ILE A 13 30.53 3.99 0.60
C ILE A 13 30.40 2.47 0.43
N GLY A 14 29.20 1.95 0.71
CA GLY A 14 28.74 0.72 0.06
C GLY A 14 28.33 1.06 -1.37
N PRO A 15 28.12 0.06 -2.24
CA PRO A 15 27.65 0.33 -3.59
C PRO A 15 26.44 1.26 -3.52
N ALA A 16 26.52 2.42 -4.20
CA ALA A 16 25.50 3.46 -4.21
C ALA A 16 24.14 3.00 -4.80
N TRP A 17 24.07 1.73 -5.16
CA TRP A 17 23.19 1.16 -6.14
C TRP A 17 21.79 0.75 -5.63
N PRO A 18 21.52 0.52 -4.33
CA PRO A 18 20.14 0.52 -3.88
C PRO A 18 19.59 1.95 -3.79
N ALA A 19 20.40 2.90 -3.28
CA ALA A 19 19.93 4.25 -2.95
C ALA A 19 19.64 5.13 -4.18
N GLN A 20 20.41 4.97 -5.27
CA GLN A 20 20.22 5.76 -6.50
C GLN A 20 19.04 5.26 -7.34
N ALA A 21 18.80 3.95 -7.39
CA ALA A 21 17.74 3.36 -8.21
C ALA A 21 16.37 3.38 -7.54
N LEU A 22 16.32 3.37 -6.20
CA LEU A 22 15.07 3.22 -5.45
C LEU A 22 14.02 4.31 -5.75
N PRO A 23 14.35 5.61 -5.84
CA PRO A 23 13.34 6.62 -6.20
C PRO A 23 12.70 6.37 -7.57
N ALA A 24 13.50 6.00 -8.58
CA ALA A 24 13.00 5.70 -9.91
C ALA A 24 12.13 4.44 -9.93
N LEU A 25 12.53 3.40 -9.18
CA LEU A 25 11.75 2.16 -9.03
C LEU A 25 10.41 2.39 -8.32
N VAL A 26 10.41 3.17 -7.23
CA VAL A 26 9.17 3.53 -6.53
C VAL A 26 8.25 4.33 -7.45
N PHE A 27 8.78 5.31 -8.18
CA PHE A 27 7.99 6.08 -9.14
C PHE A 27 7.41 5.19 -10.26
N ALA A 28 8.23 4.33 -10.87
CA ALA A 28 7.77 3.39 -11.89
C ALA A 28 6.69 2.43 -11.34
N THR A 29 6.85 1.97 -10.11
CA THR A 29 5.87 1.12 -9.42
C THR A 29 4.56 1.85 -9.19
N LEU A 30 4.60 3.10 -8.73
CA LEU A 30 3.40 3.93 -8.54
C LEU A 30 2.64 4.13 -9.85
N VAL A 31 3.36 4.46 -10.94
CA VAL A 31 2.76 4.65 -12.27
C VAL A 31 2.14 3.35 -12.77
N ALA A 32 2.89 2.24 -12.72
CA ALA A 32 2.41 0.94 -13.18
C ALA A 32 1.22 0.45 -12.35
N ALA A 33 1.26 0.63 -11.03
CA ALA A 33 0.18 0.23 -10.13
C ALA A 33 -1.07 1.12 -10.26
N GLY A 34 -0.90 2.42 -10.49
CA GLY A 34 -2.01 3.31 -10.83
C GLY A 34 -2.65 2.96 -12.17
N ALA A 35 -1.84 2.67 -13.18
CA ALA A 35 -2.33 2.22 -14.49
C ALA A 35 -3.05 0.86 -14.39
N GLU A 36 -2.52 -0.08 -13.62
CA GLU A 36 -3.16 -1.37 -13.33
C GLU A 36 -4.50 -1.17 -12.62
N LEU A 37 -4.55 -0.33 -11.58
CA LEU A 37 -5.77 -0.03 -10.84
C LEU A 37 -6.86 0.48 -11.78
N VAL A 38 -6.53 1.42 -12.66
CA VAL A 38 -7.50 2.03 -13.60
C VAL A 38 -7.90 1.04 -14.71
N LEU A 39 -6.91 0.51 -15.44
CA LEU A 39 -7.15 -0.27 -16.64
C LEU A 39 -7.67 -1.68 -16.36
N LEU A 40 -7.15 -2.32 -15.31
CA LEU A 40 -7.56 -3.66 -14.94
C LEU A 40 -8.63 -3.60 -13.85
N ARG A 41 -8.33 -3.15 -12.63
CA ARG A 41 -9.28 -3.32 -11.52
C ARG A 41 -10.56 -2.48 -11.67
N LEU A 42 -10.49 -1.25 -12.13
CA LEU A 42 -11.69 -0.42 -12.28
C LEU A 42 -12.43 -0.74 -13.58
N ILE A 43 -11.76 -0.63 -14.74
CA ILE A 43 -12.44 -0.77 -16.03
C ILE A 43 -12.98 -2.19 -16.24
N SER A 44 -12.21 -3.26 -15.94
CA SER A 44 -12.70 -4.63 -16.15
C SER A 44 -13.94 -4.95 -15.29
N ARG A 45 -14.06 -4.33 -14.11
CA ARG A 45 -15.17 -4.56 -13.19
C ARG A 45 -16.40 -3.72 -13.53
N VAL A 46 -16.22 -2.54 -14.13
CA VAL A 46 -17.33 -1.75 -14.70
C VAL A 46 -17.82 -2.33 -16.03
N GLY A 47 -17.01 -3.19 -16.68
CA GLY A 47 -17.31 -3.80 -17.97
C GLY A 47 -18.67 -4.46 -18.11
N VAL A 48 -19.23 -4.99 -17.01
CA VAL A 48 -20.58 -5.59 -16.98
C VAL A 48 -21.71 -4.58 -17.27
N HIS A 49 -21.44 -3.29 -17.10
CA HIS A 49 -22.39 -2.20 -17.35
C HIS A 49 -22.15 -1.50 -18.70
N ILE A 50 -21.09 -1.87 -19.43
CA ILE A 50 -20.80 -1.26 -20.73
C ILE A 50 -21.63 -1.96 -21.81
N PRO A 51 -22.36 -1.22 -22.67
CA PRO A 51 -23.15 -1.81 -23.75
C PRO A 51 -22.31 -2.74 -24.63
N ALA A 52 -22.89 -3.87 -25.04
CA ALA A 52 -22.20 -4.94 -25.76
C ALA A 52 -21.86 -4.60 -27.24
N ALA A 53 -22.23 -3.41 -27.73
CA ALA A 53 -22.07 -3.03 -29.14
C ALA A 53 -21.42 -1.64 -29.30
N GLY A 54 -20.78 -1.43 -30.46
CA GLY A 54 -20.24 -0.13 -30.88
C GLY A 54 -18.84 0.19 -30.34
N TRP A 55 -18.45 1.46 -30.50
CA TRP A 55 -17.12 1.96 -30.17
C TRP A 55 -16.75 1.79 -28.68
N ALA A 56 -17.74 1.83 -27.78
CA ALA A 56 -17.56 1.64 -26.34
C ALA A 56 -17.01 0.24 -26.01
N ARG A 57 -17.46 -0.80 -26.74
CA ARG A 57 -16.93 -2.16 -26.57
C ARG A 57 -15.48 -2.27 -27.05
N GLY A 58 -15.13 -1.58 -28.14
CA GLY A 58 -13.75 -1.50 -28.64
C GLY A 58 -12.81 -0.85 -27.62
N ALA A 59 -13.20 0.31 -27.08
CA ALA A 59 -12.45 1.01 -26.05
C ALA A 59 -12.28 0.17 -24.77
N TYR A 60 -13.35 -0.50 -24.31
CA TYR A 60 -13.30 -1.43 -23.19
C TYR A 60 -12.31 -2.58 -23.44
N THR A 61 -12.41 -3.23 -24.60
CA THR A 61 -11.56 -4.39 -24.93
C THR A 61 -10.08 -3.97 -25.00
N ALA A 62 -9.79 -2.80 -25.58
CA ALA A 62 -8.45 -2.24 -25.61
C ALA A 62 -7.92 -1.95 -24.20
N ALA A 63 -8.74 -1.30 -23.35
CA ALA A 63 -8.36 -0.98 -21.97
C ALA A 63 -8.08 -2.23 -21.13
N VAL A 64 -8.92 -3.27 -21.23
CA VAL A 64 -8.71 -4.56 -20.54
C VAL A 64 -7.46 -5.28 -21.06
N THR A 65 -7.23 -5.26 -22.38
CA THR A 65 -6.03 -5.87 -22.99
C THR A 65 -4.76 -5.17 -22.49
N LEU A 66 -4.76 -3.84 -22.46
CA LEU A 66 -3.67 -3.06 -21.87
C LEU A 66 -3.52 -3.36 -20.37
N GLY A 67 -4.61 -3.44 -19.62
CA GLY A 67 -4.61 -3.81 -18.21
C GLY A 67 -3.95 -5.17 -17.95
N ASN A 68 -4.24 -6.17 -18.79
CA ASN A 68 -3.62 -7.50 -18.71
C ASN A 68 -2.11 -7.49 -19.00
N LEU A 69 -1.61 -6.52 -19.78
CA LEU A 69 -0.17 -6.33 -20.01
C LEU A 69 0.49 -5.53 -18.88
N VAL A 70 -0.21 -4.53 -18.34
CA VAL A 70 0.27 -3.66 -17.27
C VAL A 70 0.36 -4.42 -15.94
N PHE A 71 -0.56 -5.34 -15.66
CA PHE A 71 -0.58 -6.08 -14.39
C PHE A 71 0.71 -6.90 -14.12
N PRO A 72 1.23 -7.72 -15.06
CA PRO A 72 2.53 -8.38 -14.89
C PRO A 72 3.68 -7.39 -14.69
N ALA A 73 3.71 -6.29 -15.46
CA ALA A 73 4.73 -5.26 -15.32
C ALA A 73 4.69 -4.59 -13.94
N ALA A 74 3.50 -4.23 -13.46
CA ALA A 74 3.28 -3.67 -12.14
C ALA A 74 3.68 -4.66 -11.03
N THR A 75 3.40 -5.95 -11.23
CA THR A 75 3.82 -7.02 -10.31
C THR A 75 5.35 -7.10 -10.21
N VAL A 76 6.04 -7.17 -11.34
CA VAL A 76 7.51 -7.21 -11.38
C VAL A 76 8.12 -5.97 -10.74
N LEU A 77 7.59 -4.78 -11.05
CA LEU A 77 8.06 -3.52 -10.49
C LEU A 77 7.84 -3.43 -8.98
N ALA A 78 6.66 -3.85 -8.49
CA ALA A 78 6.38 -3.89 -7.06
C ALA A 78 7.33 -4.85 -6.32
N THR A 79 7.50 -6.07 -6.84
CA THR A 79 8.40 -7.08 -6.25
C THR A 79 9.86 -6.60 -6.29
N GLY A 80 10.30 -6.01 -7.40
CA GLY A 80 11.63 -5.43 -7.53
C GLY A 80 11.85 -4.26 -6.55
N THR A 81 10.85 -3.40 -6.39
CA THR A 81 10.90 -2.30 -5.41
C THR A 81 11.03 -2.81 -3.98
N LEU A 82 10.21 -3.78 -3.59
CA LEU A 82 10.29 -4.39 -2.26
C LEU A 82 11.64 -5.10 -2.04
N LEU A 83 12.16 -5.80 -3.05
CA LEU A 83 13.46 -6.44 -3.01
C LEU A 83 14.58 -5.41 -2.76
N VAL A 84 14.62 -4.32 -3.53
CA VAL A 84 15.64 -3.26 -3.38
C VAL A 84 15.52 -2.57 -2.02
N MET A 85 14.30 -2.31 -1.54
CA MET A 85 14.08 -1.81 -0.18
C MET A 85 14.59 -2.78 0.88
N GLY A 86 14.28 -4.07 0.76
CA GLY A 86 14.72 -5.10 1.70
C GLY A 86 16.25 -5.21 1.75
N LEU A 87 16.91 -5.22 0.60
CA LEU A 87 18.37 -5.20 0.49
C LEU A 87 18.98 -3.93 1.11
N ALA A 88 18.37 -2.76 0.88
CA ALA A 88 18.81 -1.52 1.50
C ALA A 88 18.65 -1.55 3.04
N LEU A 89 17.55 -2.13 3.52
CA LEU A 89 17.27 -2.27 4.95
C LEU A 89 18.17 -3.29 5.64
N LEU A 90 18.58 -4.38 4.99
CA LEU A 90 19.47 -5.39 5.61
C LEU A 90 20.73 -4.79 6.24
N ARG A 91 21.25 -3.71 5.66
CA ARG A 91 22.46 -3.04 6.12
C ARG A 91 22.28 -2.26 7.43
N TRP A 92 21.11 -1.63 7.61
CA TRP A 92 20.87 -0.69 8.71
C TRP A 92 19.88 -1.22 9.74
N TRP A 93 18.99 -2.10 9.31
CA TRP A 93 17.86 -2.67 10.04
C TRP A 93 17.66 -4.13 9.63
N PRO A 94 18.58 -5.05 10.00
CA PRO A 94 18.62 -6.42 9.47
C PRO A 94 17.30 -7.17 9.67
N ALA A 95 16.65 -7.03 10.83
CA ALA A 95 15.36 -7.66 11.08
C ALA A 95 14.26 -7.17 10.11
N ALA A 96 14.17 -5.85 9.88
CA ALA A 96 13.21 -5.29 8.93
C ALA A 96 13.55 -5.68 7.48
N GLY A 97 14.84 -5.74 7.13
CA GLY A 97 15.30 -6.22 5.84
C GLY A 97 14.92 -7.69 5.59
N VAL A 98 15.11 -8.57 6.57
CA VAL A 98 14.69 -9.98 6.47
C VAL A 98 13.17 -10.09 6.28
N VAL A 99 12.38 -9.34 7.05
CA VAL A 99 10.91 -9.33 6.89
C VAL A 99 10.50 -8.83 5.51
N ALA A 100 11.11 -7.76 5.01
CA ALA A 100 10.84 -7.24 3.67
C ALA A 100 11.19 -8.24 2.56
N LEU A 101 12.25 -9.03 2.74
CA LEU A 101 12.70 -10.04 1.79
C LEU A 101 11.95 -11.36 1.89
N ALA A 102 11.27 -11.63 3.01
CA ALA A 102 10.51 -12.86 3.20
C ALA A 102 9.37 -13.01 2.18
N LEU A 103 8.67 -11.91 1.85
CA LEU A 103 7.57 -11.93 0.87
C LEU A 103 8.04 -12.25 -0.57
N PRO A 104 9.03 -11.54 -1.16
CA PRO A 104 9.52 -11.88 -2.49
C PRO A 104 10.19 -13.27 -2.53
N ALA A 105 10.89 -13.68 -1.47
CA ALA A 105 11.44 -15.04 -1.37
C ALA A 105 10.34 -16.10 -1.33
N GLY A 106 9.27 -15.84 -0.57
CA GLY A 106 8.07 -16.67 -0.53
C GLY A 106 7.43 -16.80 -1.90
N GLN A 107 7.20 -15.68 -2.61
CA GLN A 107 6.65 -15.66 -3.97
C GLN A 107 7.50 -16.51 -4.95
N LEU A 108 8.82 -16.38 -4.91
CA LEU A 108 9.73 -17.20 -5.74
C LEU A 108 9.67 -18.68 -5.39
N TRP A 109 9.62 -19.00 -4.09
CA TRP A 109 9.46 -20.37 -3.63
C TRP A 109 8.13 -20.99 -4.09
N LEU A 110 7.05 -20.20 -4.10
CA LEU A 110 5.74 -20.62 -4.62
C LEU A 110 5.77 -20.91 -6.11
N LEU A 111 6.37 -20.02 -6.89
CA LEU A 111 6.54 -20.21 -8.33
C LEU A 111 7.33 -21.49 -8.63
N ALA A 112 8.31 -21.83 -7.80
CA ALA A 112 9.12 -23.03 -7.96
C ALA A 112 8.40 -24.33 -7.55
N ARG A 113 7.42 -24.27 -6.63
CA ARG A 113 6.74 -25.46 -6.06
C ARG A 113 5.36 -25.74 -6.69
N GLY A 114 4.79 -24.79 -7.42
CA GLY A 114 3.42 -24.88 -7.94
C GLY A 114 2.37 -24.42 -6.92
N THR A 115 1.17 -24.07 -7.39
CA THR A 115 0.12 -23.44 -6.56
C THR A 115 -0.90 -24.46 -6.05
N GLY A 116 -1.07 -24.52 -4.72
CA GLY A 116 -2.13 -25.25 -4.01
C GLY A 116 -2.82 -24.37 -2.97
N ALA A 117 -3.98 -24.77 -2.45
CA ALA A 117 -4.75 -23.96 -1.50
C ALA A 117 -4.00 -23.71 -0.17
N GLU A 118 -3.32 -24.74 0.36
CA GLU A 118 -2.48 -24.64 1.56
C GLU A 118 -1.34 -23.64 1.38
N THR A 119 -0.79 -23.61 0.17
CA THR A 119 0.30 -22.74 -0.25
C THR A 119 -0.11 -21.27 -0.26
N VAL A 120 -1.36 -20.97 -0.65
CA VAL A 120 -1.94 -19.62 -0.61
C VAL A 120 -2.16 -19.17 0.84
N ALA A 121 -2.72 -20.04 1.67
CA ALA A 121 -2.93 -19.75 3.10
C ALA A 121 -1.61 -19.45 3.84
N LEU A 122 -0.54 -20.18 3.52
CA LEU A 122 0.80 -19.91 4.08
C LEU A 122 1.32 -18.53 3.67
N LEU A 123 1.09 -18.11 2.41
CA LEU A 123 1.50 -16.78 1.94
C LEU A 123 0.72 -15.67 2.64
N GLU A 124 -0.58 -15.84 2.83
CA GLU A 124 -1.43 -14.91 3.59
C GLU A 124 -0.97 -14.79 5.04
N ALA A 125 -0.62 -15.92 5.69
CA ALA A 125 -0.08 -15.92 7.05
C ALA A 125 1.28 -15.24 7.15
N LEU A 126 2.18 -15.49 6.18
CA LEU A 126 3.48 -14.80 6.09
C LEU A 126 3.29 -13.30 5.90
N LEU A 127 2.32 -12.89 5.07
CA LEU A 127 2.00 -11.48 4.85
C LEU A 127 1.48 -10.82 6.14
N ALA A 128 0.47 -11.41 6.79
CA ALA A 128 -0.06 -10.89 8.04
C ALA A 128 1.05 -10.74 9.10
N THR A 129 1.92 -11.75 9.20
CA THR A 129 3.08 -11.72 10.09
C THR A 129 4.04 -10.60 9.73
N ALA A 130 4.36 -10.42 8.44
CA ALA A 130 5.25 -9.36 7.99
C ALA A 130 4.68 -7.96 8.27
N LEU A 131 3.38 -7.76 8.02
CA LEU A 131 2.69 -6.50 8.28
C LEU A 131 2.63 -6.14 9.76
N LEU A 132 2.47 -7.12 10.64
CA LEU A 132 2.52 -6.91 12.09
C LEU A 132 3.95 -6.74 12.59
N ALA A 133 4.92 -7.47 12.02
CA ALA A 133 6.30 -7.43 12.45
C ALA A 133 6.99 -6.12 12.09
N VAL A 134 6.75 -5.56 10.89
CA VAL A 134 7.43 -4.33 10.45
C VAL A 134 7.24 -3.21 11.49
N PRO A 135 6.03 -2.77 11.88
CA PRO A 135 5.82 -1.71 12.87
C PRO A 135 6.46 -1.96 14.24
N LEU A 136 6.52 -3.23 14.67
CA LEU A 136 7.11 -3.64 15.96
C LEU A 136 8.64 -3.57 15.95
N LEU A 137 9.26 -3.77 14.80
CA LEU A 137 10.72 -3.75 14.63
C LEU A 137 11.30 -2.33 14.49
N MET A 138 10.46 -1.29 14.43
CA MET A 138 10.88 0.08 14.05
C MET A 138 11.19 0.95 15.26
N ARG A 139 12.43 0.83 15.75
CA ARG A 139 12.98 1.74 16.75
C ARG A 139 13.36 3.06 16.05
N GLY A 140 12.56 4.12 16.23
CA GLY A 140 12.87 5.46 15.70
C GLY A 140 11.78 6.07 14.82
N THR A 141 10.78 5.29 14.42
CA THR A 141 9.62 5.80 13.68
C THR A 141 8.72 6.65 14.59
N PRO A 142 8.20 7.81 14.12
CA PRO A 142 7.29 8.64 14.90
C PRO A 142 6.13 7.83 15.48
N ARG A 143 5.71 8.13 16.72
CA ARG A 143 4.64 7.38 17.40
C ARG A 143 3.34 7.35 16.58
N GLY A 144 2.97 8.47 15.96
CA GLY A 144 1.76 8.54 15.16
C GLY A 144 1.82 7.65 13.90
N VAL A 145 2.95 7.60 13.19
CA VAL A 145 3.16 6.67 12.07
C VAL A 145 3.05 5.22 12.53
N ARG A 146 3.66 4.86 13.67
CA ARG A 146 3.54 3.50 14.22
C ARG A 146 2.10 3.14 14.58
N LEU A 147 1.33 4.09 15.11
CA LEU A 147 -0.08 3.88 15.41
C LEU A 147 -0.89 3.65 14.12
N VAL A 148 -0.70 4.49 13.09
CA VAL A 148 -1.34 4.30 11.78
C VAL A 148 -0.99 2.94 11.20
N LEU A 149 0.30 2.60 11.14
CA LEU A 149 0.75 1.31 10.61
C LEU A 149 0.23 0.12 11.42
N GLY A 150 0.17 0.25 12.75
CA GLY A 150 -0.39 -0.77 13.63
C GLY A 150 -1.88 -0.98 13.38
N LEU A 151 -2.66 0.10 13.25
CA LEU A 151 -4.07 0.04 12.91
C LEU A 151 -4.28 -0.57 11.51
N THR A 152 -3.53 -0.12 10.51
CA THR A 152 -3.53 -0.71 9.17
C THR A 152 -3.23 -2.20 9.23
N ALA A 153 -2.15 -2.62 9.88
CA ALA A 153 -1.77 -4.03 9.99
C ALA A 153 -2.82 -4.88 10.73
N ILE A 154 -3.45 -4.35 11.77
CA ILE A 154 -4.55 -5.03 12.48
C ILE A 154 -5.76 -5.19 11.55
N GLY A 155 -6.17 -4.12 10.86
CA GLY A 155 -7.27 -4.15 9.90
C GLY A 155 -7.04 -5.20 8.82
N GLU A 156 -5.87 -5.17 8.19
CA GLU A 156 -5.45 -6.15 7.17
C GLU A 156 -5.44 -7.59 7.69
N THR A 157 -4.89 -7.80 8.89
CA THR A 157 -4.83 -9.14 9.49
C THR A 157 -6.23 -9.70 9.70
N LEU A 158 -7.17 -8.89 10.18
CA LEU A 158 -8.56 -9.30 10.35
C LEU A 158 -9.22 -9.62 9.01
N ALA A 159 -8.93 -8.83 7.97
CA ALA A 159 -9.42 -9.06 6.62
C ALA A 159 -8.89 -10.38 6.04
N LEU A 160 -7.59 -10.62 6.14
CA LEU A 160 -6.93 -11.86 5.69
C LEU A 160 -7.43 -13.09 6.44
N VAL A 161 -7.61 -13.00 7.76
CA VAL A 161 -8.18 -14.08 8.56
C VAL A 161 -9.61 -14.41 8.11
N GLN A 162 -10.44 -13.41 7.82
CA GLN A 162 -11.77 -13.64 7.28
C GLN A 162 -11.73 -14.32 5.90
N ALA A 163 -10.84 -13.86 5.01
CA ALA A 163 -10.68 -14.43 3.67
C ALA A 163 -10.23 -15.91 3.74
N ALA A 164 -9.23 -16.20 4.57
CA ALA A 164 -8.77 -17.57 4.82
C ALA A 164 -9.89 -18.45 5.40
N ALA A 165 -10.66 -17.92 6.36
CA ALA A 165 -11.80 -18.65 6.93
C ALA A 165 -12.92 -18.91 5.92
N ALA A 166 -13.19 -17.99 5.00
CA ALA A 166 -14.16 -18.21 3.93
C ALA A 166 -13.71 -19.36 3.01
N ASN A 167 -12.43 -19.42 2.67
CA ASN A 167 -11.85 -20.51 1.88
C ASN A 167 -11.92 -21.86 2.60
N LEU A 168 -11.66 -21.89 3.91
CA LEU A 168 -11.79 -23.11 4.72
C LEU A 168 -13.25 -23.52 4.93
N SER A 169 -14.17 -22.57 5.03
CA SER A 169 -15.59 -22.87 5.17
C SER A 169 -16.18 -23.54 3.93
N ALA A 170 -15.68 -23.20 2.74
CA ALA A 170 -15.99 -23.93 1.52
C ALA A 170 -15.57 -25.42 1.57
N GLN A 171 -14.69 -25.78 2.52
CA GLN A 171 -14.23 -27.14 2.79
C GLN A 171 -14.89 -27.75 4.04
N GLY A 172 -15.95 -27.12 4.57
CA GLY A 172 -16.71 -27.61 5.73
C GLY A 172 -16.27 -27.06 7.08
N ALA A 173 -15.31 -26.14 7.13
CA ALA A 173 -14.93 -25.48 8.38
C ALA A 173 -16.01 -24.49 8.88
N PRO A 174 -16.07 -24.21 10.21
CA PRO A 174 -16.98 -23.21 10.75
C PRO A 174 -16.73 -21.82 10.15
N GLN A 175 -17.79 -21.09 9.87
CA GLN A 175 -17.68 -19.69 9.45
C GLN A 175 -17.27 -18.81 10.63
N LEU A 176 -16.33 -17.89 10.37
CA LEU A 176 -16.02 -16.84 11.31
C LEU A 176 -17.12 -15.76 11.35
N PRO A 177 -17.35 -15.11 12.50
CA PRO A 177 -18.34 -14.05 12.60
C PRO A 177 -18.03 -12.87 11.68
N LEU A 178 -19.04 -12.36 10.97
CA LEU A 178 -18.94 -11.16 10.11
C LEU A 178 -18.44 -9.91 10.87
N ALA A 179 -18.60 -9.90 12.20
CA ALA A 179 -18.08 -8.85 13.07
C ALA A 179 -16.56 -8.68 12.97
N LEU A 180 -15.79 -9.74 12.65
CA LEU A 180 -14.34 -9.63 12.45
C LEU A 180 -13.99 -8.82 11.21
N ALA A 181 -14.65 -9.10 10.08
CA ALA A 181 -14.49 -8.34 8.84
C ALA A 181 -14.88 -6.87 9.03
N THR A 182 -16.01 -6.63 9.70
CA THR A 182 -16.51 -5.29 10.01
C THR A 182 -15.56 -4.54 10.93
N GLY A 183 -15.02 -5.22 11.96
CA GLY A 183 -14.05 -4.66 12.90
C GLY A 183 -12.77 -4.22 12.21
N GLY A 184 -12.21 -5.05 11.33
CA GLY A 184 -11.00 -4.67 10.59
C GLY A 184 -11.24 -3.47 9.68
N GLU A 185 -12.42 -3.38 9.04
CA GLU A 185 -12.73 -2.28 8.13
C GLU A 185 -12.87 -0.96 8.89
N VAL A 186 -13.52 -0.99 10.06
CA VAL A 186 -13.60 0.17 10.97
C VAL A 186 -12.22 0.59 11.45
N VAL A 187 -11.35 -0.35 11.82
CA VAL A 187 -9.97 -0.06 12.24
C VAL A 187 -9.18 0.59 11.10
N MET A 188 -9.35 0.14 9.86
CA MET A 188 -8.71 0.75 8.70
C MET A 188 -9.24 2.16 8.42
N LEU A 189 -10.56 2.38 8.47
CA LEU A 189 -11.15 3.70 8.33
C LEU A 189 -10.62 4.67 9.39
N LEU A 190 -10.48 4.21 10.64
CA LEU A 190 -9.86 4.99 11.70
C LEU A 190 -8.40 5.33 11.38
N ALA A 191 -7.62 4.37 10.88
CA ALA A 191 -6.23 4.63 10.46
C ALA A 191 -6.17 5.73 9.40
N LEU A 192 -7.03 5.67 8.38
CA LEU A 192 -7.10 6.65 7.28
C LEU A 192 -7.55 8.04 7.77
N LEU A 193 -8.56 8.11 8.63
CA LEU A 193 -9.05 9.37 9.19
C LEU A 193 -8.02 10.05 10.11
N LEU A 194 -7.15 9.28 10.73
CA LEU A 194 -6.10 9.78 11.61
C LEU A 194 -4.81 10.17 10.87
N LEU A 195 -4.68 9.83 9.58
CA LEU A 195 -3.51 10.20 8.76
C LEU A 195 -3.11 11.68 8.86
N PRO A 196 -4.03 12.66 8.74
CA PRO A 196 -3.71 14.08 8.75
C PRO A 196 -3.05 14.56 10.05
N VAL A 197 -3.23 13.81 11.15
CA VAL A 197 -2.81 14.18 12.50
C VAL A 197 -1.60 13.36 12.95
N LEU A 198 -1.54 12.08 12.58
CA LEU A 198 -0.58 11.12 13.13
C LEU A 198 0.67 10.89 12.26
N VAL A 199 0.54 11.01 10.94
CA VAL A 199 1.72 11.08 10.05
C VAL A 199 2.31 12.49 10.19
N PRO A 200 3.65 12.70 10.19
CA PRO A 200 4.24 14.01 10.51
C PRO A 200 3.48 15.13 9.81
N PRO A 201 2.87 16.06 10.57
CA PRO A 201 1.80 16.90 10.05
C PRO A 201 2.33 17.67 8.85
N PRO A 202 1.73 17.49 7.66
CA PRO A 202 2.25 18.14 6.48
C PRO A 202 1.90 19.63 6.51
N ALA A 203 2.64 20.43 5.75
CA ALA A 203 2.27 21.82 5.53
C ALA A 203 1.01 21.85 4.65
N TRP A 204 -0.14 22.16 5.27
CA TRP A 204 -1.41 22.24 4.55
C TRP A 204 -1.41 23.44 3.61
N ASP A 205 -1.70 23.18 2.34
CA ASP A 205 -1.94 24.21 1.34
C ASP A 205 -3.31 24.06 0.67
N ARG A 206 -3.69 25.05 -0.14
CA ARG A 206 -4.99 25.05 -0.82
C ARG A 206 -5.18 23.84 -1.73
N ALA A 207 -4.10 23.34 -2.34
CA ALA A 207 -4.16 22.19 -3.24
C ALA A 207 -4.45 20.89 -2.46
N ALA A 208 -3.80 20.69 -1.31
CA ALA A 208 -4.08 19.56 -0.43
C ALA A 208 -5.52 19.58 0.10
N VAL A 209 -6.00 20.74 0.54
CA VAL A 209 -7.39 20.89 1.01
C VAL A 209 -8.38 20.62 -0.13
N ALA A 210 -8.14 21.18 -1.32
CA ALA A 210 -8.98 20.94 -2.49
C ALA A 210 -8.98 19.44 -2.92
N ALA A 211 -7.83 18.77 -2.85
CA ALA A 211 -7.73 17.34 -3.11
C ALA A 211 -8.50 16.52 -2.07
N GLY A 212 -8.48 16.93 -0.80
CA GLY A 212 -9.27 16.30 0.26
C GLY A 212 -10.77 16.41 0.01
N PHE A 213 -11.26 17.63 -0.26
CA PHE A 213 -12.67 17.82 -0.63
C PHE A 213 -13.04 17.08 -1.91
N GLY A 214 -12.17 17.10 -2.92
CA GLY A 214 -12.38 16.40 -4.19
C GLY A 214 -12.49 14.88 -4.00
N GLY A 215 -11.59 14.29 -3.22
CA GLY A 215 -11.63 12.85 -2.89
C GLY A 215 -12.88 12.46 -2.11
N ALA A 216 -13.25 13.26 -1.10
CA ALA A 216 -14.46 13.03 -0.32
C ALA A 216 -15.74 13.14 -1.16
N LEU A 217 -15.81 14.19 -1.98
CA LEU A 217 -16.94 14.43 -2.88
C LEU A 217 -17.07 13.32 -3.93
N LEU A 218 -15.96 12.88 -4.52
CA LEU A 218 -15.97 11.82 -5.53
C LEU A 218 -16.54 10.51 -4.97
N VAL A 219 -16.11 10.10 -3.77
CA VAL A 219 -16.65 8.90 -3.11
C VAL A 219 -18.12 9.08 -2.73
N ALA A 220 -18.49 10.25 -2.20
CA ALA A 220 -19.88 10.55 -1.85
C ALA A 220 -20.80 10.52 -3.08
N LEU A 221 -20.36 11.12 -4.20
CA LEU A 221 -21.10 11.12 -5.46
C LEU A 221 -21.20 9.72 -6.07
N ALA A 222 -20.13 8.92 -6.01
CA ALA A 222 -20.17 7.53 -6.48
C ALA A 222 -21.22 6.72 -5.70
N LEU A 223 -21.18 6.80 -4.36
CA LEU A 223 -22.14 6.12 -3.49
C LEU A 223 -23.57 6.62 -3.67
N ALA A 224 -23.77 7.93 -3.91
CA ALA A 224 -25.08 8.50 -4.17
C ALA A 224 -25.65 8.11 -5.55
N ALA A 225 -24.79 8.02 -6.57
CA ALA A 225 -25.20 7.66 -7.93
C ALA A 225 -25.57 6.18 -8.03
N ASN A 226 -24.75 5.28 -7.46
CA ASN A 226 -25.06 3.85 -7.44
C ASN A 226 -24.30 3.12 -6.32
N GLY A 227 -24.84 3.21 -5.10
CA GLY A 227 -24.23 2.60 -3.92
C GLY A 227 -23.95 1.10 -4.08
N SER A 228 -24.83 0.32 -4.71
CA SER A 228 -24.62 -1.13 -4.88
C SER A 228 -23.40 -1.42 -5.76
N THR A 229 -23.33 -0.81 -6.96
CA THR A 229 -22.18 -0.97 -7.86
C THR A 229 -20.91 -0.43 -7.21
N THR A 230 -20.95 0.72 -6.53
CA THR A 230 -19.77 1.26 -5.85
C THR A 230 -19.24 0.34 -4.76
N ARG A 231 -20.11 -0.29 -3.95
CA ARG A 231 -19.69 -1.27 -2.93
C ARG A 231 -19.07 -2.51 -3.54
N ILE A 232 -19.66 -3.03 -4.62
CA ILE A 232 -19.08 -4.16 -5.37
C ILE A 232 -17.70 -3.78 -5.90
N LEU A 233 -17.57 -2.61 -6.54
CA LEU A 233 -16.28 -2.14 -7.04
C LEU A 233 -15.26 -1.95 -5.91
N ALA A 234 -15.67 -1.36 -4.79
CA ALA A 234 -14.79 -1.18 -3.63
C ALA A 234 -14.29 -2.52 -3.07
N LEU A 235 -15.18 -3.52 -2.98
CA LEU A 235 -14.82 -4.85 -2.51
C LEU A 235 -13.83 -5.53 -3.47
N TRP A 236 -14.08 -5.48 -4.78
CA TRP A 236 -13.22 -6.17 -5.76
C TRP A 236 -11.93 -5.41 -6.09
N THR A 237 -11.88 -4.10 -5.85
CA THR A 237 -10.73 -3.25 -6.20
C THR A 237 -9.81 -3.03 -5.01
N PHE A 238 -10.41 -2.75 -3.86
CA PHE A 238 -9.73 -2.38 -2.63
C PHE A 238 -9.99 -3.36 -1.51
N GLY A 239 -10.83 -4.40 -1.68
CA GLY A 239 -11.13 -5.31 -0.58
C GLY A 239 -12.11 -4.77 0.45
N ILE A 240 -12.70 -3.60 0.24
CA ILE A 240 -13.53 -2.93 1.25
C ILE A 240 -15.00 -3.28 1.00
N ALA A 241 -15.65 -3.94 1.96
CA ALA A 241 -17.07 -4.33 1.83
C ALA A 241 -18.02 -3.13 2.00
N MET A 242 -17.53 -2.03 2.57
CA MET A 242 -18.24 -0.79 2.81
C MET A 242 -19.40 -0.95 3.81
N VAL A 243 -19.11 -1.61 4.94
CA VAL A 243 -20.10 -1.96 5.98
C VAL A 243 -20.47 -0.75 6.87
N ALA A 244 -19.56 0.19 7.04
CA ALA A 244 -19.77 1.41 7.82
C ALA A 244 -20.68 2.43 7.08
N PRO A 245 -21.11 3.50 7.75
CA PRO A 245 -21.86 4.57 7.09
C PRO A 245 -21.09 5.22 5.94
N SER A 246 -21.75 5.41 4.79
CA SER A 246 -21.19 6.01 3.57
C SER A 246 -20.34 7.28 3.78
N PRO A 247 -20.72 8.24 4.66
CA PRO A 247 -19.90 9.44 4.90
C PRO A 247 -18.48 9.15 5.37
N LEU A 248 -18.26 8.05 6.11
CA LEU A 248 -16.94 7.71 6.63
C LEU A 248 -15.95 7.36 5.50
N TYR A 249 -16.38 6.71 4.42
CA TYR A 249 -15.51 6.44 3.27
C TYR A 249 -15.15 7.72 2.52
N GLY A 250 -16.09 8.65 2.39
CA GLY A 250 -15.81 9.97 1.82
C GLY A 250 -14.76 10.71 2.65
N LEU A 251 -14.96 10.78 3.97
CA LEU A 251 -14.00 11.41 4.86
C LEU A 251 -12.64 10.72 4.85
N ALA A 252 -12.58 9.39 4.85
CA ALA A 252 -11.34 8.62 4.79
C ALA A 252 -10.59 8.84 3.46
N ALA A 253 -11.29 8.82 2.34
CA ALA A 253 -10.72 9.09 1.02
C ALA A 253 -10.21 10.54 0.92
N GLY A 254 -10.97 11.50 1.46
CA GLY A 254 -10.55 12.90 1.52
C GLY A 254 -9.32 13.08 2.42
N ALA A 255 -9.30 12.49 3.61
CA ALA A 255 -8.16 12.54 4.53
C ALA A 255 -6.89 11.97 3.87
N LEU A 256 -7.00 10.82 3.20
CA LEU A 256 -5.92 10.21 2.44
C LEU A 256 -5.43 11.12 1.31
N ALA A 257 -6.33 11.59 0.44
CA ALA A 257 -5.99 12.44 -0.70
C ALA A 257 -5.31 13.75 -0.26
N ALA A 258 -5.86 14.41 0.76
CA ALA A 258 -5.29 15.62 1.32
C ALA A 258 -3.87 15.37 1.87
N THR A 259 -3.69 14.30 2.63
CA THR A 259 -2.40 13.96 3.26
C THR A 259 -1.34 13.60 2.22
N VAL A 260 -1.69 12.81 1.19
CA VAL A 260 -0.79 12.47 0.08
C VAL A 260 -0.31 13.73 -0.65
N ILE A 261 -1.23 14.62 -1.03
CA ILE A 261 -0.89 15.85 -1.77
C ILE A 261 -0.07 16.80 -0.89
N ALA A 262 -0.41 16.95 0.39
CA ALA A 262 0.32 17.80 1.31
C ALA A 262 1.77 17.31 1.50
N HIS A 263 2.02 16.00 1.64
CA HIS A 263 3.38 15.47 1.72
C HIS A 263 4.15 15.57 0.39
N ALA A 264 3.49 15.31 -0.74
CA ALA A 264 4.12 15.42 -2.05
C ALA A 264 4.63 16.84 -2.31
N ARG A 265 3.82 17.84 -1.93
CA ARG A 265 4.14 19.26 -2.12
C ARG A 265 5.05 19.83 -1.02
N GLY A 266 4.98 19.26 0.19
CA GLY A 266 5.84 19.63 1.32
C GLY A 266 7.26 19.08 1.27
N GLY A 267 7.70 18.51 0.14
CA GLY A 267 9.05 17.97 -0.01
C GLY A 267 9.28 16.65 0.74
N GLN A 268 8.22 15.90 1.00
CA GLN A 268 8.26 14.63 1.72
C GLN A 268 7.79 13.46 0.84
N PRO A 269 8.50 13.15 -0.27
CA PRO A 269 8.04 12.21 -1.29
C PRO A 269 7.89 10.78 -0.76
N ALA A 270 8.65 10.38 0.26
CA ALA A 270 8.54 9.05 0.86
C ALA A 270 7.19 8.82 1.56
N TYR A 271 6.68 9.82 2.29
CA TYR A 271 5.36 9.72 2.91
C TYR A 271 4.25 9.68 1.87
N ALA A 272 4.31 10.54 0.85
CA ALA A 272 3.35 10.55 -0.24
C ALA A 272 3.34 9.22 -1.01
N ALA A 273 4.52 8.71 -1.39
CA ALA A 273 4.66 7.43 -2.07
C ALA A 273 4.19 6.27 -1.20
N GLY A 274 4.54 6.26 0.10
CA GLY A 274 4.13 5.22 1.03
C GLY A 274 2.62 5.12 1.20
N LEU A 275 1.96 6.26 1.42
CA LEU A 275 0.49 6.34 1.50
C LEU A 275 -0.18 5.94 0.19
N THR A 276 0.38 6.36 -0.95
CA THR A 276 -0.17 6.01 -2.27
C THR A 276 -0.03 4.51 -2.53
N LEU A 277 1.10 3.88 -2.21
CA LEU A 277 1.28 2.43 -2.37
C LEU A 277 0.32 1.63 -1.48
N ILE A 278 0.10 2.06 -0.23
CA ILE A 278 -0.91 1.43 0.65
C ILE A 278 -2.30 1.56 0.04
N ALA A 279 -2.66 2.73 -0.48
CA ALA A 279 -3.95 2.95 -1.14
C ALA A 279 -4.13 2.10 -2.40
N LEU A 280 -3.07 1.95 -3.22
CA LEU A 280 -3.08 1.11 -4.41
C LEU A 280 -3.10 -0.39 -4.06
N GLY A 281 -2.52 -0.78 -2.93
CA GLY A 281 -2.60 -2.14 -2.39
C GLY A 281 -4.03 -2.52 -1.97
N GLY A 282 -4.74 -1.60 -1.31
CA GLY A 282 -6.09 -1.86 -0.79
C GLY A 282 -6.09 -2.62 0.55
N TYR A 283 -7.29 -2.87 1.07
CA TYR A 283 -7.66 -3.45 2.38
C TYR A 283 -7.81 -4.99 2.42
N LEU A 284 -7.99 -5.64 1.26
CA LEU A 284 -7.82 -7.09 1.11
C LEU A 284 -6.85 -7.28 -0.05
N PRO A 285 -5.57 -7.56 0.19
CA PRO A 285 -4.68 -7.99 -0.85
C PRO A 285 -5.13 -9.39 -1.30
N GLY A 286 -6.07 -9.44 -2.23
CA GLY A 286 -6.56 -10.68 -2.84
C GLY A 286 -5.50 -11.37 -3.72
N ASN A 287 -4.32 -10.75 -3.84
CA ASN A 287 -3.15 -11.36 -4.44
C ASN A 287 -1.84 -10.85 -3.81
N SER A 288 -0.78 -11.60 -4.09
CA SER A 288 0.59 -11.32 -3.63
C SER A 288 1.14 -9.97 -4.13
N TYR A 289 0.61 -9.42 -5.22
CA TYR A 289 1.01 -8.12 -5.75
C TYR A 289 0.53 -6.96 -4.87
N GLN A 290 -0.75 -6.95 -4.47
CA GLN A 290 -1.31 -5.95 -3.56
C GLN A 290 -0.61 -5.96 -2.20
N ALA A 291 -0.29 -7.16 -1.71
CA ALA A 291 0.50 -7.38 -0.51
C ALA A 291 1.88 -6.73 -0.58
N THR A 292 2.57 -6.90 -1.71
CA THR A 292 3.87 -6.27 -1.98
C THR A 292 3.77 -4.74 -1.96
N LEU A 293 2.74 -4.16 -2.57
CA LEU A 293 2.52 -2.70 -2.55
C LEU A 293 2.32 -2.19 -1.13
N LEU A 294 1.47 -2.86 -0.34
CA LEU A 294 1.16 -2.46 1.03
C LEU A 294 2.38 -2.54 1.94
N LEU A 295 3.17 -3.62 1.82
CA LEU A 295 4.42 -3.78 2.57
C LEU A 295 5.47 -2.75 2.16
N ALA A 296 5.65 -2.49 0.86
CA ALA A 296 6.55 -1.44 0.37
C ALA A 296 6.12 -0.05 0.86
N GLY A 297 4.81 0.25 0.85
CA GLY A 297 4.27 1.49 1.38
C GLY A 297 4.51 1.64 2.89
N THR A 298 4.30 0.57 3.65
CA THR A 298 4.57 0.49 5.10
C THR A 298 6.04 0.78 5.41
N ILE A 299 6.95 0.17 4.63
CA ILE A 299 8.40 0.40 4.73
C ILE A 299 8.74 1.87 4.47
N LEU A 300 8.18 2.49 3.44
CA LEU A 300 8.43 3.90 3.12
C LEU A 300 7.94 4.86 4.20
N LEU A 301 6.76 4.61 4.79
CA LEU A 301 6.24 5.44 5.87
C LEU A 301 7.15 5.42 7.09
N ALA A 302 7.75 4.28 7.37
CA ALA A 302 8.53 4.11 8.58
C ALA A 302 10.03 4.35 8.41
N PHE A 303 10.54 4.22 7.19
CA PHE A 303 11.90 4.57 6.80
C PHE A 303 11.90 5.63 5.67
N PRO A 304 11.39 6.85 5.93
CA PRO A 304 11.27 7.89 4.90
C PRO A 304 12.64 8.29 4.31
N GLY A 305 13.73 8.06 5.05
CA GLY A 305 15.10 8.28 4.59
C GLY A 305 15.54 7.38 3.42
N LEU A 306 14.80 6.32 3.09
CA LEU A 306 15.11 5.45 1.95
C LEU A 306 15.04 6.19 0.59
N LEU A 307 14.18 7.20 0.48
CA LEU A 307 14.08 8.05 -0.72
C LEU A 307 14.82 9.37 -0.60
N ALA A 308 15.49 9.62 0.54
CA ALA A 308 16.36 10.78 0.66
C ALA A 308 17.57 10.54 -0.23
N LEU A 309 17.68 11.31 -1.33
CA LEU A 309 18.89 11.33 -2.13
C LEU A 309 20.07 11.66 -1.20
N PRO A 310 21.23 10.98 -1.33
CA PRO A 310 22.44 11.47 -0.69
C PRO A 310 22.74 12.84 -1.30
N THR A 311 22.34 13.90 -0.60
CA THR A 311 22.76 15.25 -0.95
C THR A 311 24.27 15.26 -0.78
N SER A 312 24.97 15.18 -1.90
CA SER A 312 26.41 15.40 -1.99
C SER A 312 26.68 16.86 -1.61
N ARG A 313 26.62 17.18 -0.32
CA ARG A 313 27.30 18.37 0.18
C ARG A 313 28.72 17.90 0.47
N PRO A 314 29.72 18.27 -0.36
CA PRO A 314 31.09 17.91 -0.05
C PRO A 314 31.44 18.45 1.34
N PRO A 315 32.09 17.65 2.20
CA PRO A 315 32.57 18.12 3.48
C PRO A 315 33.73 19.10 3.21
N GLY A 316 33.45 20.41 3.16
CA GLY A 316 34.51 21.39 2.91
C GLY A 316 34.12 22.85 2.65
N GLU A 317 32.84 23.22 2.54
CA GLU A 317 32.46 24.63 2.43
C GLU A 317 31.87 25.14 3.74
N GLY A 318 32.77 25.61 4.61
CA GLY A 318 32.50 26.32 5.86
C GLY A 318 33.78 27.00 6.33
#